data_AF-A0A7V9L7N0-F1
#
_entry.id   AF-A0A7V9L7N0-F1
#
_cell.length_a   1.000
_cell.length_b   1.000
_cell.length_c   1.000
_cell.angle_alpha   90.00
_cell.angle_beta   90.00
_cell.angle_gamma   90.00
#
_symmetry.space_group_name_H-M   'P 1'
#
loop_
_entity.id
_entity.type
_entity.pdbx_description
1 polymer ?
#
loop_
_entity_poly.entity_id
_entity_poly.type
_entity_poly.pdbx_seq_one_letter_code
_entity_poly.pdbx_strand_id
1 'polypeptide(L)'
;VGLTAILTSKNTKRLTTLRIRSVSDYNFDEDGDGDGGRPDVLAAFANAKGDRSLEELHIGENELTSGAVGHLKSSPVLAKLRILSVDFNSDDTQLARLLGDAKWLDAVHTLSLNETTLPVVKKVLGRELSSLHTLSLTSSFPRSALKGIVATLTGASKQKALQSLDLLGCDVDDTALKKLGAATTLPALISLRLGAGAKSRYSNDESPFSEDAAKALLGSPLGKQLRSAVVGFEELDRLPPLERVGLGGDDDDDDDDDDDDDE
;
A
#
# COMPACT_ATOMS: atom_id res chain seq x y z
N VAL A 1 11.28 -25.57 -1.24
CA VAL A 1 11.64 -26.05 -2.60
C VAL A 1 10.82 -25.40 -3.71
N GLY A 2 9.49 -25.23 -3.56
CA GLY A 2 8.61 -24.70 -4.62
C GLY A 2 9.00 -23.31 -5.15
N LEU A 3 9.22 -22.32 -4.27
CA LEU A 3 9.56 -20.96 -4.73
C LEU A 3 10.90 -20.89 -5.47
N THR A 4 11.92 -21.62 -4.99
CA THR A 4 13.21 -21.73 -5.69
C THR A 4 13.03 -22.29 -7.11
N ALA A 5 12.21 -23.33 -7.28
CA ALA A 5 11.91 -23.87 -8.60
C ALA A 5 11.20 -22.82 -9.49
N ILE A 6 10.25 -22.06 -8.96
CA ILE A 6 9.59 -20.97 -9.69
C ILE A 6 10.59 -19.90 -10.13
N LEU A 7 11.47 -19.46 -9.23
CA LEU A 7 12.44 -18.38 -9.51
C LEU A 7 13.60 -18.83 -10.43
N THR A 8 13.85 -20.14 -10.56
CA THR A 8 14.94 -20.69 -11.39
C THR A 8 14.46 -21.28 -12.72
N SER A 9 13.17 -21.64 -12.87
CA SER A 9 12.61 -22.34 -14.03
C SER A 9 12.44 -21.46 -15.26
N LYS A 10 12.99 -21.84 -16.42
CA LYS A 10 12.85 -21.05 -17.67
C LYS A 10 11.38 -20.79 -18.07
N ASN A 11 10.45 -21.64 -17.62
CA ASN A 11 9.03 -21.55 -17.96
C ASN A 11 8.29 -20.40 -17.27
N THR A 12 8.86 -19.82 -16.22
CA THR A 12 8.23 -18.72 -15.45
C THR A 12 8.77 -17.35 -15.86
N LYS A 13 9.48 -17.23 -17.00
CA LYS A 13 10.16 -15.97 -17.39
C LYS A 13 9.19 -14.80 -17.56
N ARG A 14 7.94 -15.10 -17.92
CA ARG A 14 6.85 -14.14 -18.11
C ARG A 14 6.08 -13.84 -16.82
N LEU A 15 6.48 -14.41 -15.69
CA LEU A 15 5.83 -14.14 -14.41
C LEU A 15 6.20 -12.72 -13.95
N THR A 16 5.21 -11.84 -13.89
CA THR A 16 5.33 -10.45 -13.42
C THR A 16 4.79 -10.26 -12.00
N THR A 17 3.80 -11.06 -11.62
CA THR A 17 3.17 -11.00 -10.29
C THR A 17 3.52 -12.25 -9.48
N LEU A 18 3.95 -12.05 -8.24
CA LEU A 18 4.22 -13.13 -7.31
C LEU A 18 3.59 -12.83 -5.95
N ARG A 19 2.69 -13.71 -5.51
CA ARG A 19 2.09 -13.67 -4.17
C ARG A 19 2.51 -14.88 -3.38
N ILE A 20 3.26 -14.65 -2.31
CA ILE A 20 3.72 -15.66 -1.37
C ILE A 20 2.84 -15.53 -0.13
N ARG A 21 1.90 -16.45 0.02
CA ARG A 21 1.08 -16.52 1.24
C ARG A 21 1.88 -17.19 2.34
N SER A 22 1.60 -16.81 3.58
CA SER A 22 2.17 -17.50 4.73
C SER A 22 1.89 -18.99 4.68
N VAL A 23 2.82 -19.75 5.23
CA VAL A 23 2.63 -21.17 5.55
C VAL A 23 2.22 -21.32 7.02
N SER A 24 1.70 -20.24 7.64
CA SER A 24 1.42 -20.10 9.08
C SER A 24 0.46 -21.13 9.67
N ASP A 25 -0.32 -21.83 8.85
CA ASP A 25 -1.25 -22.86 9.32
C ASP A 25 -0.53 -24.13 9.81
N TYR A 26 0.78 -24.25 9.58
CA TYR A 26 1.57 -25.31 10.20
C TYR A 26 1.99 -24.89 11.62
N ASN A 27 1.29 -25.45 12.61
CA ASN A 27 1.73 -25.51 14.02
C ASN A 27 3.07 -26.26 14.09
N PHE A 28 4.17 -25.58 13.79
CA PHE A 28 5.53 -26.11 14.00
C PHE A 28 5.92 -26.18 15.50
N ASP A 29 5.07 -25.65 16.38
CA ASP A 29 5.30 -25.59 17.82
C ASP A 29 4.91 -26.89 18.57
N GLU A 30 4.25 -27.86 17.90
CA GLU A 30 3.80 -29.10 18.56
C GLU A 30 4.85 -30.21 18.60
N ASP A 31 5.90 -30.16 17.79
CA ASP A 31 6.96 -31.18 17.76
C ASP A 31 8.17 -30.81 18.63
N GLY A 32 7.91 -30.27 19.82
CA GLY A 32 8.60 -30.49 21.10
C GLY A 32 10.10 -30.22 21.27
N ASP A 33 10.97 -30.48 20.30
CA ASP A 33 12.41 -30.58 20.52
C ASP A 33 13.23 -29.99 19.37
N GLY A 34 13.40 -28.66 19.42
CA GLY A 34 14.64 -28.04 19.00
C GLY A 34 14.68 -27.40 17.61
N ASP A 35 14.95 -26.09 17.62
CA ASP A 35 15.72 -25.30 16.61
C ASP A 35 15.35 -25.45 15.12
N GLY A 36 14.28 -26.15 14.78
CA GLY A 36 13.72 -26.27 13.45
C GLY A 36 12.98 -24.99 13.07
N GLY A 37 13.71 -23.87 13.03
CA GLY A 37 13.18 -22.58 12.60
C GLY A 37 12.43 -22.73 11.27
N ARG A 38 11.33 -21.99 11.12
CA ARG A 38 10.50 -22.03 9.92
C ARG A 38 11.40 -21.86 8.69
N PRO A 39 11.24 -22.67 7.63
CA PRO A 39 12.07 -22.55 6.46
C PRO A 39 11.91 -21.14 5.88
N ASP A 40 13.03 -20.43 5.71
CA ASP A 40 13.07 -19.12 5.10
C ASP A 40 12.71 -19.24 3.61
N VAL A 41 11.42 -19.15 3.31
CA VAL A 41 10.91 -19.25 1.94
C VAL A 41 11.49 -18.12 1.08
N LEU A 42 11.72 -16.94 1.67
CA LEU A 42 12.24 -15.76 0.98
C LEU A 42 13.73 -15.87 0.65
N ALA A 43 14.48 -16.76 1.31
CA ALA A 43 15.84 -17.12 0.89
C ALA A 43 15.90 -17.67 -0.55
N ALA A 44 14.78 -18.14 -1.11
CA ALA A 44 14.71 -18.53 -2.52
C ALA A 44 15.12 -17.40 -3.49
N PHE A 45 14.96 -16.12 -3.11
CA PHE A 45 15.39 -14.98 -3.92
C PHE A 45 16.91 -14.93 -4.17
N ALA A 46 17.72 -15.63 -3.37
CA ALA A 46 19.14 -15.82 -3.61
C ALA A 46 19.44 -16.49 -4.97
N ASN A 47 18.49 -17.31 -5.44
CA ASN A 47 18.62 -18.12 -6.65
C ASN A 47 17.88 -17.52 -7.84
N ALA A 48 17.28 -16.34 -7.68
CA ALA A 48 16.48 -15.72 -8.72
C ALA A 48 17.35 -15.30 -9.90
N LYS A 49 16.99 -15.77 -11.11
CA LYS A 49 17.74 -15.45 -12.33
C LYS A 49 17.42 -14.04 -12.81
N GLY A 50 18.45 -13.27 -13.16
CA GLY A 50 18.31 -11.86 -13.59
C GLY A 50 17.63 -11.65 -14.95
N ASP A 51 17.25 -12.71 -15.68
CA ASP A 51 16.48 -12.61 -16.92
C ASP A 51 14.97 -12.45 -16.69
N ARG A 52 14.56 -12.22 -15.44
CA ARG A 52 13.18 -11.99 -15.00
C ARG A 52 12.98 -10.57 -14.52
N SER A 53 11.72 -10.17 -14.46
CA SER A 53 11.34 -8.90 -13.85
C SER A 53 9.97 -9.06 -13.21
N LEU A 54 9.94 -9.02 -11.88
CA LEU A 54 8.70 -8.92 -11.13
C LEU A 54 8.28 -7.46 -11.07
N GLU A 55 7.01 -7.23 -11.33
CA GLU A 55 6.35 -5.92 -11.21
C GLU A 55 5.51 -5.86 -9.94
N GLU A 56 5.03 -7.00 -9.45
CA GLU A 56 4.20 -7.08 -8.24
C GLU A 56 4.68 -8.19 -7.30
N LEU A 57 4.88 -7.83 -6.04
CA LEU A 57 5.31 -8.75 -5.00
C LEU A 57 4.47 -8.59 -3.73
N HIS A 58 3.86 -9.68 -3.30
CA HIS A 58 3.16 -9.76 -2.03
C HIS A 58 3.86 -10.81 -1.17
N ILE A 59 4.47 -10.37 -0.07
CA ILE A 59 5.20 -11.21 0.89
C ILE A 59 4.71 -11.00 2.33
N GLY A 60 3.50 -10.47 2.49
CA GLY A 60 2.87 -10.34 3.80
C GLY A 60 2.77 -11.67 4.55
N GLU A 61 2.72 -11.61 5.87
CA GLU A 61 2.61 -12.76 6.78
C GLU A 61 3.76 -13.79 6.68
N ASN A 62 4.89 -13.44 6.06
CA ASN A 62 6.08 -14.30 6.03
C ASN A 62 7.09 -13.85 7.09
N GLU A 63 8.00 -14.75 7.46
CA GLU A 63 9.12 -14.38 8.32
C GLU A 63 10.22 -13.72 7.48
N LEU A 64 10.57 -12.48 7.82
CA LEU A 64 11.66 -11.74 7.19
C LEU A 64 12.95 -11.96 7.97
N THR A 65 13.64 -13.08 7.74
CA THR A 65 14.95 -13.30 8.38
C THR A 65 15.99 -12.29 7.86
N SER A 66 17.10 -12.14 8.58
CA SER A 66 18.23 -11.33 8.09
C SER A 66 18.79 -11.82 6.75
N GLY A 67 18.72 -13.14 6.47
CA GLY A 67 19.14 -13.73 5.20
C GLY A 67 18.20 -13.32 4.06
N ALA A 68 16.90 -13.50 4.27
CA ALA A 68 15.85 -13.04 3.36
C ALA A 68 16.01 -11.57 2.98
N VAL A 69 16.24 -10.70 3.97
CA VAL A 69 16.47 -9.26 3.75
C VAL A 69 17.66 -9.03 2.81
N GLY A 70 18.78 -9.71 3.03
CA GLY A 70 19.96 -9.60 2.17
C GLY A 70 19.68 -10.05 0.73
N HIS A 71 18.96 -11.16 0.57
CA HIS A 71 18.60 -11.70 -0.74
C HIS A 71 17.60 -10.82 -1.48
N LEU A 72 16.56 -10.30 -0.81
CA LEU A 72 15.60 -9.38 -1.40
C LEU A 72 16.24 -8.06 -1.82
N LYS A 73 17.12 -7.47 -0.98
CA LYS A 73 17.83 -6.22 -1.32
C LYS A 73 18.66 -6.34 -2.59
N SER A 74 19.32 -7.49 -2.78
CA SER A 74 20.23 -7.75 -3.89
C SER A 74 19.57 -8.41 -5.10
N SER A 75 18.27 -8.75 -5.01
CA SER A 75 17.63 -9.55 -6.04
C SER A 75 17.43 -8.77 -7.34
N PRO A 76 18.02 -9.21 -8.48
CA PRO A 76 17.90 -8.49 -9.75
C PRO A 76 16.48 -8.54 -10.31
N VAL A 77 15.68 -9.54 -9.92
CA VAL A 77 14.31 -9.69 -10.43
C VAL A 77 13.37 -8.62 -9.92
N LEU A 78 13.74 -7.90 -8.86
CA LEU A 78 12.95 -6.81 -8.28
C LEU A 78 13.28 -5.45 -8.88
N ALA A 79 14.21 -5.35 -9.83
CA ALA A 79 14.65 -4.08 -10.41
C ALA A 79 13.51 -3.29 -11.10
N LYS A 80 12.40 -3.95 -11.47
CA LYS A 80 11.21 -3.32 -12.06
C LYS A 80 9.98 -3.39 -11.15
N LEU A 81 10.18 -3.62 -9.84
CA LEU A 81 9.06 -3.77 -8.92
C LEU A 81 8.28 -2.46 -8.80
N ARG A 82 6.96 -2.54 -9.05
CA ARG A 82 6.02 -1.41 -9.00
C ARG A 82 5.07 -1.50 -7.83
N ILE A 83 4.68 -2.72 -7.45
CA ILE A 83 3.75 -2.96 -6.33
C ILE A 83 4.44 -3.86 -5.31
N LEU A 84 4.51 -3.38 -4.07
CA LEU A 84 4.97 -4.17 -2.93
C LEU A 84 3.91 -4.18 -1.83
N SER A 85 3.62 -5.37 -1.32
CA SER A 85 2.84 -5.59 -0.11
C SER A 85 3.62 -6.48 0.86
N VAL A 86 3.82 -5.96 2.07
CA VAL A 86 4.55 -6.58 3.20
C VAL A 86 3.67 -6.55 4.45
N ASP A 87 2.38 -6.80 4.25
CA ASP A 87 1.38 -6.67 5.32
C ASP A 87 1.58 -7.74 6.42
N PHE A 88 1.24 -7.45 7.68
CA PHE A 88 1.29 -8.43 8.78
C PHE A 88 2.66 -9.12 8.99
N ASN A 89 3.76 -8.37 8.91
CA ASN A 89 5.08 -8.89 9.26
C ASN A 89 5.35 -8.67 10.75
N SER A 90 5.78 -9.71 11.46
CA SER A 90 6.08 -9.64 12.92
C SER A 90 7.47 -9.09 13.23
N ASP A 91 8.42 -9.15 12.28
CA ASP A 91 9.78 -8.63 12.45
C ASP A 91 9.97 -7.27 11.77
N ASP A 92 9.52 -6.22 12.45
CA ASP A 92 9.68 -4.84 12.01
C ASP A 92 11.14 -4.39 11.90
N THR A 93 12.05 -5.01 12.64
CA THR A 93 13.48 -4.64 12.57
C THR A 93 14.03 -5.04 11.20
N GLN A 94 13.72 -6.25 10.76
CA GLN A 94 14.15 -6.75 9.46
C GLN A 94 13.39 -6.07 8.32
N LEU A 95 12.10 -5.78 8.51
CA LEU A 95 11.34 -5.00 7.54
C LEU A 95 11.89 -3.57 7.37
N ALA A 96 12.18 -2.87 8.46
CA ALA A 96 12.81 -1.55 8.42
C ALA A 96 14.19 -1.60 7.75
N ARG A 97 14.97 -2.66 8.00
CA ARG A 97 16.25 -2.87 7.30
C ARG A 97 16.03 -3.08 5.80
N LEU A 98 15.08 -3.91 5.39
CA LEU A 98 14.76 -4.15 3.98
C LEU A 98 14.38 -2.86 3.27
N LEU A 99 13.36 -2.17 3.78
CA LEU A 99 12.82 -0.97 3.17
C LEU A 99 13.76 0.25 3.29
N GLY A 100 14.70 0.22 4.24
CA GLY A 100 15.71 1.25 4.39
C GLY A 100 16.74 1.31 3.27
N ASP A 101 17.16 0.14 2.77
CA ASP A 101 18.34 0.06 1.90
C ASP A 101 18.06 -0.60 0.54
N ALA A 102 16.84 -1.09 0.30
CA ALA A 102 16.46 -1.66 -0.99
C ALA A 102 16.45 -0.56 -2.08
N LYS A 103 17.31 -0.71 -3.09
CA LYS A 103 17.40 0.24 -4.23
C LYS A 103 16.18 0.17 -5.15
N TRP A 104 15.61 -1.03 -5.33
CA TRP A 104 14.43 -1.20 -6.16
C TRP A 104 13.18 -0.50 -5.59
N LEU A 105 13.19 -0.09 -4.32
CA LEU A 105 12.08 0.64 -3.71
C LEU A 105 11.82 1.99 -4.39
N ASP A 106 12.83 2.58 -5.03
CA ASP A 106 12.70 3.87 -5.73
C ASP A 106 11.83 3.76 -7.00
N ALA A 107 11.60 2.53 -7.50
CA ALA A 107 10.69 2.24 -8.62
C ALA A 107 9.26 1.85 -8.18
N VAL A 108 9.03 1.68 -6.88
CA VAL A 108 7.74 1.24 -6.34
C VAL A 108 6.74 2.39 -6.39
N HIS A 109 5.60 2.11 -7.00
CA HIS A 109 4.47 3.02 -7.14
C HIS A 109 3.40 2.80 -6.07
N THR A 110 3.18 1.55 -5.68
CA THR A 110 2.19 1.17 -4.68
C THR A 110 2.88 0.40 -3.57
N LEU A 111 2.82 0.92 -2.36
CA LEU A 111 3.40 0.30 -1.18
C LEU A 111 2.31 0.07 -0.12
N SER A 112 2.15 -1.18 0.30
CA SER A 112 1.28 -1.57 1.40
C SER A 112 2.12 -2.03 2.58
N LEU A 113 1.98 -1.33 3.70
CA LEU A 113 2.62 -1.60 4.99
C LEU A 113 1.53 -1.78 6.07
N ASN A 114 0.46 -2.49 5.73
CA ASN A 114 -0.64 -2.69 6.66
C ASN A 114 -0.14 -3.51 7.85
N GLU A 115 -0.60 -3.13 9.05
CA GLU A 115 -0.23 -3.81 10.31
C GLU A 115 1.28 -3.80 10.59
N THR A 116 1.96 -2.73 10.18
CA THR A 116 3.37 -2.47 10.54
C THR A 116 3.46 -1.46 11.69
N THR A 117 4.66 -1.28 12.23
CA THR A 117 4.89 -0.27 13.27
C THR A 117 5.40 1.07 12.73
N LEU A 118 5.21 2.12 13.52
CA LEU A 118 5.66 3.46 13.18
C LEU A 118 7.17 3.57 12.82
N PRO A 119 8.11 2.86 13.49
CA PRO A 119 9.52 2.87 13.07
C PRO A 119 9.76 2.44 11.62
N VAL A 120 9.05 1.42 11.12
CA VAL A 120 9.12 0.99 9.72
C VAL A 120 8.65 2.13 8.81
N VAL A 121 7.49 2.72 9.14
CA VAL A 121 6.92 3.81 8.34
C VAL A 121 7.82 5.04 8.34
N LYS A 122 8.40 5.41 9.49
CA LYS A 122 9.41 6.48 9.59
C LYS A 122 10.61 6.23 8.68
N LYS A 123 11.09 4.99 8.62
CA LYS A 123 12.23 4.62 7.77
C LYS A 123 11.89 4.80 6.29
N VAL A 124 10.68 4.41 5.88
CA VAL A 124 10.18 4.58 4.49
C VAL A 124 9.99 6.06 4.15
N LEU A 125 9.26 6.80 4.98
CA LEU A 125 8.97 8.22 4.75
C LEU A 125 10.20 9.13 4.92
N GLY A 126 11.26 8.65 5.56
CA GLY A 126 12.57 9.31 5.58
C GLY A 126 13.30 9.26 4.24
N ARG A 127 12.84 8.44 3.29
CA ARG A 127 13.36 8.38 1.92
C ARG A 127 12.55 9.31 1.01
N GLU A 128 13.20 9.88 0.00
CA GLU A 128 12.50 10.56 -1.11
C GLU A 128 12.16 9.52 -2.17
N LEU A 129 11.01 8.85 -2.00
CA LEU A 129 10.52 7.85 -2.95
C LEU A 129 9.80 8.56 -4.11
N SER A 130 10.57 8.97 -5.11
CA SER A 130 10.08 9.79 -6.24
C SER A 130 9.00 9.12 -7.08
N SER A 131 8.90 7.79 -7.05
CA SER A 131 7.89 7.03 -7.79
C SER A 131 6.68 6.61 -6.94
N LEU A 132 6.66 6.85 -5.62
CA LEU A 132 5.60 6.34 -4.75
C LEU A 132 4.31 7.17 -4.91
N HIS A 133 3.27 6.56 -5.48
CA HIS A 133 1.97 7.18 -5.74
C HIS A 133 0.91 6.77 -4.72
N THR A 134 0.97 5.54 -4.24
CA THR A 134 -0.02 4.98 -3.32
C THR A 134 0.66 4.38 -2.11
N LEU A 135 0.27 4.84 -0.92
CA LEU A 135 0.73 4.31 0.36
C LEU A 135 -0.48 3.85 1.18
N SER A 136 -0.49 2.56 1.54
CA SER A 136 -1.50 1.97 2.43
C SER A 136 -0.87 1.64 3.78
N LEU A 137 -1.45 2.20 4.84
CA LEU A 137 -1.08 2.02 6.24
C LEU A 137 -2.32 1.69 7.06
N THR A 138 -2.97 0.55 6.79
CA THR A 138 -4.17 0.18 7.55
C THR A 138 -3.82 -0.59 8.81
N SER A 139 -4.62 -0.43 9.86
CA SER A 139 -4.53 -1.23 11.09
C SER A 139 -5.91 -1.78 11.46
N SER A 140 -5.98 -3.06 11.78
CA SER A 140 -7.20 -3.72 12.24
C SER A 140 -7.35 -3.65 13.76
N PHE A 141 -6.31 -3.22 14.48
CA PHE A 141 -6.31 -3.18 15.93
C PHE A 141 -6.60 -1.76 16.46
N PRO A 142 -7.47 -1.60 17.47
CA PRO A 142 -7.87 -0.29 18.02
C PRO A 142 -6.71 0.52 18.60
N ARG A 143 -5.61 -0.13 18.96
CA ARG A 143 -4.37 0.51 19.44
C ARG A 143 -3.27 0.30 18.42
N SER A 144 -3.47 0.86 17.22
CA SER A 144 -2.51 0.72 16.13
C SER A 144 -1.10 1.08 16.61
N ALA A 145 -0.11 0.29 16.20
CA ALA A 145 1.29 0.64 16.43
C ALA A 145 1.76 1.84 15.56
N LEU A 146 0.80 2.48 14.89
CA LEU A 146 0.93 3.67 14.05
C LEU A 146 0.51 4.96 14.79
N LYS A 147 0.36 4.93 16.13
CA LYS A 147 0.15 6.15 16.93
C LYS A 147 1.21 7.21 16.62
N GLY A 148 0.79 8.38 16.18
CA GLY A 148 1.69 9.46 15.75
C GLY A 148 2.10 9.40 14.27
N ILE A 149 1.41 8.60 13.45
CA ILE A 149 1.62 8.54 12.00
C ILE A 149 1.48 9.91 11.33
N VAL A 150 0.49 10.71 11.74
CA VAL A 150 0.33 12.07 11.16
C VAL A 150 1.51 12.98 11.50
N ALA A 151 2.06 12.91 12.71
CA ALA A 151 3.27 13.65 13.06
C ALA A 151 4.46 13.22 12.20
N THR A 152 4.54 11.94 11.85
CA THR A 152 5.57 11.42 10.94
C THR A 152 5.36 11.92 9.51
N LEU A 153 4.15 11.85 8.96
CA LEU A 153 3.82 12.34 7.62
C LEU A 153 4.06 13.85 7.47
N THR A 154 3.70 14.64 8.47
CA THR A 154 3.88 16.10 8.49
C THR A 154 5.33 16.53 8.72
N GLY A 155 6.16 15.67 9.32
CA GLY A 155 7.59 15.90 9.52
C GLY A 155 8.51 15.27 8.46
N ALA A 156 7.96 14.47 7.55
CA ALA A 156 8.72 13.80 6.50
C ALA A 156 9.19 14.77 5.39
N SER A 157 10.10 14.30 4.54
CA SER A 157 10.42 14.99 3.29
C SER A 157 9.17 15.09 2.41
N LYS A 158 9.13 16.11 1.54
CA LYS A 158 8.00 16.32 0.63
C LYS A 158 7.81 15.10 -0.29
N GLN A 159 6.67 14.43 -0.17
CA GLN A 159 6.29 13.28 -0.98
C GLN A 159 5.58 13.78 -2.24
N LYS A 160 6.36 14.24 -3.23
CA LYS A 160 5.85 14.95 -4.43
C LYS A 160 4.99 14.07 -5.35
N ALA A 161 5.17 12.75 -5.30
CA ALA A 161 4.43 11.81 -6.15
C ALA A 161 3.25 11.15 -5.43
N LEU A 162 3.15 11.26 -4.09
CA LEU A 162 2.14 10.55 -3.32
C LEU A 162 0.76 11.15 -3.56
N GLN A 163 -0.10 10.38 -4.23
CA GLN A 163 -1.44 10.76 -4.67
C GLN A 163 -2.54 10.12 -3.83
N SER A 164 -2.32 8.90 -3.34
CA SER A 164 -3.29 8.16 -2.53
C SER A 164 -2.70 7.71 -1.21
N LEU A 165 -3.39 8.00 -0.12
CA LEU A 165 -3.01 7.63 1.24
C LEU A 165 -4.19 6.96 1.94
N ASP A 166 -3.96 5.74 2.43
CA ASP A 166 -4.93 5.00 3.23
C ASP A 166 -4.42 4.86 4.67
N LEU A 167 -5.17 5.41 5.62
CA LEU A 167 -4.90 5.41 7.06
C LEU A 167 -6.04 4.75 7.84
N LEU A 168 -6.84 3.87 7.22
CA LEU A 168 -7.96 3.21 7.90
C LEU A 168 -7.50 2.45 9.16
N GLY A 169 -8.19 2.70 10.26
CA GLY A 169 -7.90 2.11 11.57
C GLY A 169 -6.59 2.57 12.22
N CYS A 170 -5.94 3.61 11.68
CA CYS A 170 -4.89 4.31 12.41
C CYS A 170 -5.47 5.14 13.56
N ASP A 171 -4.67 5.31 14.62
CA ASP A 171 -4.97 6.17 15.77
C ASP A 171 -4.83 7.67 15.38
N VAL A 172 -5.82 8.19 14.65
CA VAL A 172 -5.89 9.58 14.17
C VAL A 172 -6.99 10.31 14.95
N ASP A 173 -6.60 11.07 15.97
CA ASP A 173 -7.54 11.91 16.74
C ASP A 173 -7.78 13.29 16.07
N ASP A 174 -8.67 14.10 16.64
CA ASP A 174 -8.97 15.48 16.19
C ASP A 174 -7.72 16.35 16.05
N THR A 175 -6.75 16.18 16.97
CA THR A 175 -5.51 16.96 16.97
C THR A 175 -4.61 16.55 15.81
N ALA A 176 -4.50 15.25 15.55
CA ALA A 176 -3.79 14.69 14.41
C ALA A 176 -4.47 15.14 13.12
N LEU A 177 -5.80 15.06 13.03
CA LEU A 177 -6.55 15.45 11.84
C LEU A 177 -6.34 16.92 11.47
N LYS A 178 -6.36 17.82 12.47
CA LYS A 178 -6.02 19.24 12.29
C LYS A 178 -4.60 19.44 11.75
N LYS A 179 -3.63 18.68 12.25
CA LYS A 179 -2.23 18.72 11.75
C LYS A 179 -2.14 18.21 10.31
N LEU A 180 -2.89 17.15 9.98
CA LEU A 180 -2.94 16.61 8.63
C LEU A 180 -3.51 17.63 7.65
N GLY A 181 -4.58 18.35 8.01
CA GLY A 181 -5.15 19.40 7.17
C GLY A 181 -4.20 20.57 6.87
N ALA A 182 -3.24 20.81 7.75
CA ALA A 182 -2.18 21.81 7.58
C ALA A 182 -0.90 21.26 6.91
N ALA A 183 -0.88 19.98 6.51
CA ALA A 183 0.30 19.34 5.95
C ALA A 183 0.69 19.95 4.59
N THR A 184 1.93 20.43 4.48
CA THR A 184 2.52 20.90 3.21
C THR A 184 3.49 19.87 2.59
N THR A 185 3.68 18.73 3.26
CA THR A 185 4.54 17.64 2.83
C THR A 185 3.90 16.75 1.77
N LEU A 186 2.60 16.89 1.52
CA LEU A 186 1.77 16.05 0.64
C LEU A 186 1.15 16.84 -0.54
N PRO A 187 1.95 17.53 -1.37
CA PRO A 187 1.44 18.49 -2.36
C PRO A 187 0.68 17.85 -3.53
N ALA A 188 0.77 16.53 -3.73
CA ALA A 188 0.10 15.81 -4.81
C ALA A 188 -1.04 14.90 -4.30
N LEU A 189 -1.33 14.90 -3.00
CA LEU A 189 -2.35 14.03 -2.43
C LEU A 189 -3.75 14.42 -2.90
N ILE A 190 -4.40 13.51 -3.61
CA ILE A 190 -5.75 13.71 -4.16
C ILE A 190 -6.76 12.71 -3.61
N SER A 191 -6.29 11.62 -2.98
CA SER A 191 -7.12 10.58 -2.38
C SER A 191 -6.66 10.31 -0.95
N LEU A 192 -7.58 10.39 0.00
CA LEU A 192 -7.32 10.12 1.42
C LEU A 192 -8.42 9.22 1.98
N ARG A 193 -8.03 8.16 2.68
CA ARG A 193 -8.95 7.29 3.42
C ARG A 193 -8.58 7.28 4.91
N LEU A 194 -9.58 7.50 5.73
CA LEU A 194 -9.54 7.63 7.19
C LEU A 194 -10.79 6.97 7.77
N GLY A 195 -10.76 6.70 9.07
CA GLY A 195 -11.89 6.15 9.81
C GLY A 195 -11.51 4.89 10.57
N ALA A 196 -12.50 4.26 11.18
CA ALA A 196 -12.29 3.01 11.90
C ALA A 196 -11.91 1.86 10.94
N GLY A 197 -11.07 0.94 11.40
CA GLY A 197 -10.69 -0.24 10.62
C GLY A 197 -11.90 -1.15 10.37
N ALA A 198 -11.86 -1.98 9.32
CA ALA A 198 -12.97 -2.84 8.90
C ALA A 198 -13.52 -3.78 10.00
N LYS A 199 -12.73 -4.07 11.05
CA LYS A 199 -13.10 -4.92 12.18
C LYS A 199 -13.79 -4.19 13.34
N SER A 200 -13.90 -2.85 13.31
CA SER A 200 -14.61 -2.11 14.38
C SER A 200 -16.13 -2.32 14.36
N ARG A 201 -16.68 -3.07 13.40
CA ARG A 201 -18.11 -3.43 13.33
C ARG A 201 -18.66 -4.10 14.60
N TYR A 202 -17.79 -4.52 15.52
CA TYR A 202 -18.18 -5.17 16.78
C TYR A 202 -18.14 -4.26 18.01
N SER A 203 -17.59 -3.05 17.91
CA SER A 203 -17.80 -2.03 18.94
C SER A 203 -18.61 -0.90 18.32
N ASN A 204 -19.58 -0.38 19.07
CA ASN A 204 -20.19 0.91 18.75
C ASN A 204 -19.16 2.07 18.91
N ASP A 205 -17.86 1.76 18.83
CA ASP A 205 -16.81 2.74 19.00
C ASP A 205 -16.89 3.73 17.86
N GLU A 206 -17.12 4.95 18.30
CA GLU A 206 -17.13 6.18 17.57
C GLU A 206 -15.87 6.27 16.70
N SER A 207 -16.00 6.97 15.56
CA SER A 207 -14.84 7.39 14.78
C SER A 207 -13.74 7.92 15.71
N PRO A 208 -12.44 7.62 15.44
CA PRO A 208 -11.36 8.08 16.31
C PRO A 208 -11.23 9.61 16.38
N PHE A 209 -12.00 10.32 15.55
CA PHE A 209 -12.15 11.76 15.51
C PHE A 209 -13.62 12.17 15.36
N SER A 210 -13.93 13.39 15.80
CA SER A 210 -15.26 14.01 15.71
C SER A 210 -15.63 14.41 14.28
N GLU A 211 -16.94 14.51 14.02
CA GLU A 211 -17.47 15.02 12.75
C GLU A 211 -17.00 16.46 12.46
N ASP A 212 -16.90 17.30 13.49
CA ASP A 212 -16.40 18.67 13.37
C ASP A 212 -14.93 18.70 12.94
N ALA A 213 -14.10 17.80 13.45
CA ALA A 213 -12.73 17.66 13.01
C ALA A 213 -12.66 17.21 11.54
N ALA A 214 -13.52 16.28 11.12
CA ALA A 214 -13.62 15.85 9.73
C ALA A 214 -14.02 17.00 8.79
N LYS A 215 -15.03 17.81 9.17
CA LYS A 215 -15.41 19.03 8.45
C LYS A 215 -14.25 20.03 8.38
N ALA A 216 -13.53 20.23 9.47
CA ALA A 216 -12.36 21.11 9.51
C ALA A 216 -11.24 20.63 8.58
N LEU A 217 -10.97 19.32 8.53
CA LEU A 217 -10.03 18.74 7.57
C LEU A 217 -10.48 19.01 6.13
N LEU A 218 -11.74 18.75 5.79
CA LEU A 218 -12.25 18.95 4.42
C LEU A 218 -12.28 20.42 3.99
N GLY A 219 -12.34 21.36 4.94
CA GLY A 219 -12.21 22.80 4.71
C GLY A 219 -10.77 23.33 4.67
N SER A 220 -9.79 22.52 5.09
CA SER A 220 -8.37 22.88 5.14
C SER A 220 -7.72 22.96 3.74
N PRO A 221 -6.50 23.51 3.61
CA PRO A 221 -5.76 23.49 2.34
C PRO A 221 -5.64 22.09 1.74
N LEU A 222 -5.29 21.08 2.54
CA LEU A 222 -5.22 19.69 2.06
C LEU A 222 -6.60 19.19 1.64
N GLY A 223 -7.64 19.40 2.46
CA GLY A 223 -8.99 18.93 2.17
C GLY A 223 -9.61 19.52 0.89
N LYS A 224 -9.22 20.74 0.52
CA LYS A 224 -9.61 21.37 -0.76
C LYS A 224 -8.88 20.79 -1.97
N GLN A 225 -7.71 20.20 -1.78
CA GLN A 225 -6.93 19.54 -2.83
C GLN A 225 -7.46 18.13 -3.14
N LEU A 226 -8.09 17.46 -2.16
CA LEU A 226 -8.60 16.10 -2.30
C LEU A 226 -9.75 16.03 -3.33
N ARG A 227 -9.61 15.12 -4.29
CA ARG A 227 -10.67 14.71 -5.22
C ARG A 227 -11.51 13.58 -4.65
N SER A 228 -10.91 12.73 -3.81
CA SER A 228 -11.60 11.71 -3.05
C SER A 228 -11.17 11.76 -1.58
N ALA A 229 -12.15 11.66 -0.69
CA ALA A 229 -11.94 11.63 0.74
C ALA A 229 -12.96 10.68 1.38
N VAL A 230 -12.49 9.64 2.05
CA VAL A 230 -13.31 8.78 2.90
C VAL A 230 -12.90 9.07 4.34
N VAL A 231 -13.80 9.64 5.13
CA VAL A 231 -13.58 10.02 6.53
C VAL A 231 -14.49 9.26 7.50
N GLY A 232 -15.33 8.35 6.99
CA GLY A 232 -16.19 7.51 7.81
C GLY A 232 -17.48 8.18 8.27
N PHE A 233 -17.84 9.31 7.65
CA PHE A 233 -19.11 10.01 7.84
C PHE A 233 -19.79 10.11 6.48
N GLU A 234 -20.91 9.42 6.29
CA GLU A 234 -21.57 9.26 4.99
C GLU A 234 -21.84 10.61 4.28
N GLU A 235 -22.24 11.63 5.04
CA GLU A 235 -22.52 12.97 4.50
C GLU A 235 -21.26 13.76 4.10
N LEU A 236 -20.09 13.36 4.58
CA LEU A 236 -18.81 14.03 4.34
C LEU A 236 -17.91 13.30 3.34
N ASP A 237 -18.19 12.02 3.08
CA ASP A 237 -17.42 11.21 2.16
C ASP A 237 -17.56 11.74 0.72
N ARG A 238 -16.43 12.04 0.11
CA ARG A 238 -16.32 12.42 -1.31
C ARG A 238 -15.81 11.21 -2.07
N LEU A 239 -16.73 10.48 -2.68
CA LEU A 239 -16.35 9.43 -3.63
C LEU A 239 -15.67 10.06 -4.85
N PRO A 240 -14.71 9.37 -5.47
CA PRO A 240 -14.16 9.84 -6.73
C PRO A 240 -15.32 10.03 -7.71
N PRO A 241 -15.29 11.08 -8.56
CA PRO A 241 -16.28 11.21 -9.63
C PRO A 241 -16.27 9.89 -10.40
N LEU A 242 -17.45 9.29 -10.59
CA LEU A 242 -17.59 8.07 -11.37
C LEU A 242 -16.78 8.28 -12.65
N GLU A 243 -15.82 7.39 -12.92
CA GLU A 243 -15.16 7.38 -14.23
C GLU A 243 -16.29 7.43 -15.24
N ARG A 244 -16.31 8.49 -16.06
CA ARG A 244 -17.25 8.56 -17.17
C ARG A 244 -16.87 7.39 -18.05
N VAL A 245 -17.52 6.25 -17.80
CA VAL A 245 -17.59 5.16 -18.76
C VAL A 245 -18.10 5.88 -19.98
N GLY A 246 -17.22 6.06 -20.97
CA GLY A 246 -17.66 6.50 -22.27
C GLY A 246 -18.67 5.45 -22.68
N LEU A 247 -19.95 5.76 -22.47
CA LEU A 247 -21.02 5.16 -23.24
C LEU A 247 -20.55 5.47 -24.64
N GLY A 248 -19.99 4.44 -25.30
CA GLY A 248 -19.62 4.55 -26.69
C GLY A 248 -20.81 5.20 -27.34
N GLY A 249 -20.57 6.35 -28.00
CA GLY A 249 -21.51 6.77 -29.00
C GLY A 249 -21.63 5.57 -29.91
N ASP A 250 -22.73 4.86 -29.78
CA ASP A 250 -23.35 4.26 -30.93
C ASP A 250 -23.58 5.49 -31.82
N ASP A 251 -22.56 5.79 -32.63
CA ASP A 251 -22.72 6.57 -33.84
C ASP A 251 -23.68 5.71 -34.64
N ASP A 252 -24.98 5.91 -34.38
CA ASP A 252 -26.04 5.57 -35.30
C ASP A 252 -25.68 6.34 -36.57
N ASP A 253 -24.95 5.67 -37.45
CA ASP A 253 -24.82 5.98 -38.86
C ASP A 253 -26.26 5.97 -39.42
N ASP A 254 -26.96 7.09 -39.22
CA ASP A 254 -28.11 7.48 -40.01
C ASP A 254 -27.58 7.70 -41.43
N ASP A 255 -27.50 6.60 -42.18
CA ASP A 255 -27.41 6.58 -43.64
C ASP A 255 -28.68 7.25 -44.20
N ASP A 256 -28.68 8.59 -44.20
CA ASP A 256 -29.56 9.43 -45.01
C ASP A 256 -29.16 9.26 -46.49
N ASP A 257 -29.55 8.14 -47.09
CA ASP A 257 -29.62 7.95 -48.55
C ASP A 257 -30.84 8.72 -49.10
N ASP A 258 -30.77 10.05 -49.03
CA ASP A 258 -31.62 10.96 -49.80
C ASP A 258 -30.78 11.48 -50.98
N ASP A 259 -30.93 10.88 -52.16
CA ASP A 259 -30.75 11.61 -53.42
C ASP A 259 -31.85 11.17 -54.39
N ASP A 260 -32.90 11.97 -54.32
CA ASP A 260 -34.04 12.09 -55.22
C ASP A 260 -33.62 12.33 -56.68
N ASP A 261 -34.52 11.87 -57.55
CA ASP A 261 -34.62 12.14 -58.97
C ASP A 261 -34.47 13.63 -59.33
N ASP A 262 -33.82 13.93 -60.47
CA ASP A 262 -34.25 15.04 -61.36
C ASP A 262 -33.69 14.85 -62.79
N GLU A 263 -34.66 14.62 -63.71
CA GLU A 263 -34.77 14.89 -65.17
C GLU A 263 -33.59 14.72 -66.16
#